data_AF-A0A964N0J0-F1
#
_entry.id   AF-A0A964N0J0-F1
#
_cell.length_a   1.000
_cell.length_b   1.000
_cell.length_c   1.000
_cell.angle_alpha   90.00
_cell.angle_beta   90.00
_cell.angle_gamma   90.00
#
_symmetry.space_group_name_H-M   'P 1'
#
loop_
_entity.id
_entity.type
_entity.pdbx_description
1 polymer ?
#
loop_
_entity_poly.entity_id
_entity_poly.type
_entity_poly.pdbx_seq_one_letter_code
_entity_poly.pdbx_strand_id
1 'polypeptide(L)'
;LLTAFVASVFGPAFNDMLSGYRVFSRWFVKSFPVLSGGFEIETELTIHALELGLAAAEIDTPYYARPKGSASKLNTWRDGLRILWTILQLYRSERPLAFFAGIGLALAIASIGFAIPIFVTYMETGLVPRLPTAILSTGLMMLASLTVGVGLVLDTVTRGRREAKLLAYLAHRAPGEERRR
;
A
#
# COMPACT_ATOMS: atom_id res chain seq x y z
N LEU A 1 7.67 9.12 -10.76
CA LEU A 1 7.44 9.30 -9.31
C LEU A 1 6.50 8.24 -8.75
N LEU A 2 5.25 8.14 -9.23
CA LEU A 2 4.27 7.15 -8.73
C LEU A 2 4.70 5.69 -8.98
N THR A 3 5.15 5.39 -10.20
CA THR A 3 5.71 4.06 -10.54
C THR A 3 6.90 3.70 -9.64
N ALA A 4 7.78 4.65 -9.36
CA ALA A 4 8.95 4.44 -8.50
C ALA A 4 8.56 4.14 -7.04
N PHE A 5 7.53 4.82 -6.52
CA PHE A 5 7.00 4.53 -5.19
C PHE A 5 6.40 3.12 -5.12
N VAL A 6 5.54 2.75 -6.08
CA VAL A 6 4.96 1.40 -6.10
C VAL A 6 6.04 0.33 -6.28
N ALA A 7 7.01 0.55 -7.16
CA ALA A 7 8.15 -0.36 -7.33
C ALA A 7 8.96 -0.52 -6.04
N SER A 8 9.12 0.54 -5.24
CA SER A 8 9.83 0.46 -3.95
C SER A 8 9.08 -0.36 -2.89
N VAL A 9 7.73 -0.39 -2.96
CA VAL A 9 6.87 -1.07 -1.97
C VAL A 9 6.56 -2.52 -2.36
N PHE A 10 6.36 -2.76 -3.66
CA PHE A 10 5.86 -4.03 -4.22
C PHE A 10 6.90 -4.78 -5.06
N GLY A 11 8.05 -4.18 -5.35
CA GLY A 11 9.12 -4.74 -6.17
C GLY A 11 9.13 -4.19 -7.60
N PRO A 12 10.30 -4.17 -8.28
CA PRO A 12 10.41 -3.71 -9.65
C PRO A 12 9.83 -4.75 -10.60
N ALA A 13 8.73 -4.42 -11.27
CA ALA A 13 8.11 -5.33 -12.23
C ALA A 13 7.61 -4.66 -13.51
N PHE A 14 7.26 -3.37 -13.46
CA PHE A 14 6.76 -2.63 -14.62
C PHE A 14 7.33 -1.20 -14.64
N ASN A 15 7.80 -0.78 -15.80
CA ASN A 15 8.23 0.58 -16.10
C ASN A 15 7.02 1.50 -16.33
N ASP A 16 5.93 0.99 -16.89
CA ASP A 16 4.65 1.70 -17.04
C ASP A 16 3.48 0.99 -16.33
N MET A 17 3.30 1.32 -15.05
CA MET A 17 2.20 0.81 -14.22
C MET A 17 0.82 1.39 -14.60
N LEU A 18 0.76 2.50 -15.35
CA LEU A 18 -0.50 3.16 -15.68
C LEU A 18 -0.96 2.87 -17.12
N SER A 19 -0.21 2.04 -17.85
CA SER A 19 -0.60 1.59 -19.18
C SER A 19 -1.93 0.83 -19.13
N GLY A 20 -2.91 1.30 -19.91
CA GLY A 20 -4.19 0.61 -20.11
C GLY A 20 -4.13 -0.50 -21.17
N TYR A 21 -3.02 -0.63 -21.92
CA TYR A 21 -2.89 -1.66 -22.95
C TYR A 21 -2.27 -2.92 -22.36
N ARG A 22 -3.11 -3.90 -22.02
CA ARG A 22 -2.71 -5.12 -21.31
C ARG A 22 -3.43 -6.36 -21.83
N VAL A 23 -2.74 -7.48 -21.74
CA VAL A 23 -3.28 -8.80 -22.08
C VAL A 23 -3.30 -9.64 -20.82
N PHE A 24 -4.48 -10.20 -20.51
CA PHE A 24 -4.68 -11.04 -19.34
C PHE A 24 -5.15 -12.43 -19.75
N SER A 25 -4.74 -13.42 -18.99
CA SER A 25 -5.24 -14.78 -19.10
C SER A 25 -6.62 -14.89 -18.43
N ARG A 26 -7.46 -15.82 -18.91
CA ARG A 26 -8.86 -15.94 -18.44
C ARG A 26 -8.96 -16.19 -16.94
N TRP A 27 -8.11 -17.04 -16.37
CA TRP A 27 -8.11 -17.35 -14.94
C TRP A 27 -7.75 -16.14 -14.06
N PHE A 28 -6.88 -15.23 -14.51
CA PHE A 28 -6.49 -14.01 -13.81
C PHE A 28 -7.68 -13.06 -13.74
N VAL A 29 -8.38 -12.88 -14.86
CA VAL A 29 -9.59 -12.05 -14.92
C VAL A 29 -10.70 -12.62 -14.03
N LYS A 30 -10.79 -13.95 -13.91
CA LYS A 30 -11.81 -14.61 -13.08
C LYS A 30 -11.48 -14.63 -11.59
N SER A 31 -10.20 -14.61 -11.23
CA SER A 31 -9.76 -14.57 -9.83
C SER A 31 -9.65 -13.15 -9.26
N PHE A 32 -9.58 -12.13 -10.12
CA PHE A 32 -9.37 -10.75 -9.70
C PHE A 32 -10.67 -10.12 -9.17
N PRO A 33 -10.75 -9.76 -7.87
CA PRO A 33 -11.89 -9.03 -7.35
C PRO A 33 -11.74 -7.56 -7.75
N VAL A 34 -12.58 -7.10 -8.68
CA VAL A 34 -12.62 -5.69 -9.08
C VAL A 34 -13.15 -4.87 -7.89
N LEU A 35 -12.31 -3.99 -7.35
CA LEU A 35 -12.66 -3.11 -6.22
C LEU A 35 -12.71 -1.63 -6.64
N SER A 36 -11.92 -1.24 -7.64
CA SER A 36 -11.91 0.11 -8.19
C SER A 36 -13.11 0.39 -9.12
N GLY A 37 -13.61 1.62 -9.06
CA GLY A 37 -14.71 2.12 -9.90
C GLY A 37 -14.29 3.08 -11.02
N GLY A 38 -13.00 3.19 -11.33
CA GLY A 38 -12.48 4.19 -12.27
C GLY A 38 -11.03 3.98 -12.72
N PHE A 39 -10.28 5.06 -12.89
CA PHE A 39 -8.90 5.13 -13.40
C PHE A 39 -7.81 4.47 -12.52
N GLU A 40 -8.24 3.72 -11.52
CA GLU A 40 -7.38 3.07 -10.52
C GLU A 40 -7.19 1.58 -10.83
N ILE A 41 -7.97 1.04 -11.76
CA ILE A 41 -8.02 -0.38 -12.11
C ILE A 41 -6.67 -0.89 -12.60
N GLU A 42 -5.94 -0.09 -13.38
CA GLU A 42 -4.60 -0.44 -13.87
C GLU A 42 -3.63 -0.63 -12.71
N THR A 43 -3.75 0.18 -11.67
CA THR A 43 -2.93 0.04 -10.48
C THR A 43 -3.31 -1.26 -9.77
N GLU A 44 -4.59 -1.46 -9.44
CA GLU A 44 -5.06 -2.67 -8.74
C GLU A 44 -4.67 -3.98 -9.43
N LEU A 45 -4.80 -4.04 -10.76
CA LEU A 45 -4.42 -5.22 -11.57
C LEU A 45 -2.93 -5.52 -11.43
N THR A 46 -2.09 -4.49 -11.45
CA THR A 46 -0.64 -4.63 -11.30
C THR A 46 -0.30 -5.16 -9.92
N ILE A 47 -0.89 -4.59 -8.89
CA ILE A 47 -0.61 -4.99 -7.51
C ILE A 47 -1.12 -6.39 -7.24
N HIS A 48 -2.28 -6.78 -7.78
CA HIS A 48 -2.77 -8.14 -7.66
C HIS A 48 -1.80 -9.17 -8.24
N ALA A 49 -1.23 -8.89 -9.42
CA ALA A 49 -0.23 -9.75 -10.04
C ALA A 49 1.03 -9.87 -9.17
N LEU A 50 1.52 -8.76 -8.61
CA LEU A 50 2.72 -8.73 -7.76
C LEU A 50 2.49 -9.36 -6.39
N GLU A 51 1.35 -9.07 -5.77
CA GLU A 51 0.92 -9.65 -4.50
C GLU A 51 0.88 -11.17 -4.62
N LEU A 52 0.28 -11.72 -5.67
CA LEU A 52 0.19 -13.17 -5.87
C LEU A 52 1.45 -13.80 -6.48
N GLY A 53 2.46 -13.02 -6.86
CA GLY A 53 3.68 -13.51 -7.49
C GLY A 53 3.40 -14.17 -8.85
N LEU A 54 2.42 -13.66 -9.60
CA LEU A 54 2.03 -14.21 -10.88
C LEU A 54 3.03 -13.84 -11.97
N ALA A 55 3.18 -14.71 -12.97
CA ALA A 55 4.01 -14.45 -14.12
C ALA A 55 3.45 -13.27 -14.93
N ALA A 56 4.25 -12.21 -15.07
CA ALA A 56 3.95 -11.05 -15.88
C ALA A 56 5.19 -10.57 -16.62
N ALA A 57 4.98 -9.94 -17.77
CA ALA A 57 6.03 -9.37 -18.60
C ALA A 57 5.55 -8.05 -19.20
N GLU A 58 6.48 -7.14 -19.42
CA GLU A 58 6.27 -5.88 -20.12
C GLU A 58 6.94 -5.97 -21.50
N ILE A 59 6.25 -5.49 -22.53
CA ILE A 59 6.74 -5.45 -23.90
C ILE A 59 6.68 -4.01 -24.37
N ASP A 60 7.82 -3.48 -24.83
CA ASP A 60 7.89 -2.13 -25.37
C ASP A 60 6.99 -2.00 -26.61
N THR A 61 6.17 -0.96 -26.61
CA THR A 61 5.28 -0.65 -27.74
C THR A 61 5.43 0.82 -28.15
N PRO A 62 5.31 1.14 -29.44
CA PRO A 62 5.42 2.53 -29.90
C PRO A 62 4.23 3.35 -29.38
N TYR A 63 4.53 4.42 -28.64
CA TYR A 63 3.55 5.38 -28.17
C TYR A 63 3.33 6.47 -29.21
N TYR A 64 2.10 6.61 -29.70
CA TYR A 64 1.75 7.64 -30.68
C TYR A 64 1.15 8.86 -29.97
N ALA A 65 1.58 10.03 -30.40
CA ALA A 65 1.00 11.28 -29.93
C ALA A 65 -0.49 11.33 -30.26
N ARG A 66 -1.25 11.93 -29.34
CA ARG A 66 -2.69 12.11 -29.47
C ARG A 66 -3.03 12.94 -30.72
N PRO A 67 -4.11 12.64 -31.45
CA PRO A 67 -4.54 13.45 -32.58
C PRO A 67 -4.70 14.92 -32.18
N LYS A 68 -4.22 15.84 -33.03
CA LYS A 68 -4.34 17.28 -32.80
C LYS A 68 -5.82 17.66 -32.68
N GLY A 69 -6.18 18.38 -31.61
CA GLY A 69 -7.56 18.84 -31.36
C GLY A 69 -8.31 18.11 -30.24
N SER A 70 -7.74 17.07 -29.62
CA SER A 70 -8.36 16.45 -28.44
C SER A 70 -8.03 17.23 -27.16
N ALA A 71 -9.04 17.64 -26.40
CA ALA A 71 -8.83 18.16 -25.05
C ALA A 71 -8.43 17.02 -24.09
N SER A 72 -7.52 17.30 -23.15
CA SER A 72 -7.26 16.38 -22.04
C SER A 72 -8.55 16.25 -21.21
N LYS A 73 -9.03 15.03 -21.03
CA LYS A 73 -10.12 14.71 -20.09
C LYS A 73 -9.62 14.53 -18.65
N LEU A 74 -8.29 14.59 -18.46
CA LEU A 74 -7.62 14.39 -17.18
C LEU A 74 -7.34 15.75 -16.52
N ASN A 75 -7.66 15.83 -15.24
CA ASN A 75 -7.29 16.93 -14.38
C ASN A 75 -6.07 16.51 -13.55
N THR A 76 -4.89 16.97 -13.95
CA THR A 76 -3.59 16.57 -13.38
C THR A 76 -3.55 16.61 -11.85
N TRP A 77 -4.18 17.60 -11.22
CA TRP A 77 -4.18 17.77 -9.77
C TRP A 77 -5.21 16.87 -9.08
N ARG A 78 -6.46 16.85 -9.57
CA ARG A 78 -7.52 16.04 -8.95
C ARG A 78 -7.25 14.56 -9.13
N ASP A 79 -6.84 14.15 -10.32
CA ASP A 79 -6.56 12.76 -10.64
C ASP A 79 -5.25 12.32 -9.96
N GLY A 80 -4.25 13.20 -9.89
CA GLY A 80 -3.00 12.94 -9.15
C GLY A 80 -3.23 12.71 -7.65
N LEU A 81 -4.05 13.55 -6.99
CA LEU A 81 -4.41 13.36 -5.58
C LEU A 81 -5.21 12.07 -5.36
N ARG A 82 -6.12 11.74 -6.27
CA ARG A 82 -6.87 10.48 -6.23
C ARG A 82 -5.93 9.28 -6.30
N ILE A 83 -5.01 9.26 -7.26
CA ILE A 83 -4.03 8.18 -7.41
C ILE A 83 -3.13 8.06 -6.16
N LEU A 84 -2.67 9.19 -5.60
CA LEU A 84 -1.89 9.18 -4.37
C LEU A 84 -2.67 8.58 -3.20
N TRP A 85 -3.95 8.93 -3.08
CA TRP A 85 -4.84 8.37 -2.06
C TRP A 85 -5.00 6.86 -2.23
N THR A 86 -5.23 6.39 -3.45
CA THR A 86 -5.31 4.95 -3.78
C THR A 86 -4.03 4.23 -3.41
N ILE A 87 -2.87 4.80 -3.74
CA ILE A 87 -1.56 4.23 -3.40
C ILE A 87 -1.38 4.13 -1.89
N LEU A 88 -1.78 5.14 -1.13
CA LEU A 88 -1.67 5.12 0.32
C LEU A 88 -2.63 4.10 0.95
N GLN A 89 -3.87 4.03 0.46
CA GLN A 89 -4.87 3.05 0.88
C GLN A 89 -4.38 1.62 0.61
N LEU A 90 -3.76 1.43 -0.54
CA LEU A 90 -3.17 0.16 -0.93
C LEU A 90 -1.94 -0.19 -0.09
N TYR A 91 -1.03 0.75 0.15
CA TYR A 91 0.12 0.51 1.02
C TYR A 91 -0.34 0.08 2.42
N ARG A 92 -1.40 0.72 2.94
CA ARG A 92 -2.04 0.32 4.20
C ARG A 92 -2.65 -1.09 4.14
N SER A 93 -3.26 -1.50 3.03
CA SER A 93 -3.90 -2.83 2.92
C SER A 93 -2.90 -3.96 2.69
N GLU A 94 -1.85 -3.70 1.92
CA GLU A 94 -0.89 -4.72 1.48
C GLU A 94 0.32 -4.84 2.42
N ARG A 95 0.74 -3.74 3.04
CA ARG A 95 1.86 -3.69 4.01
C ARG A 95 1.42 -3.01 5.31
N PRO A 96 0.36 -3.52 5.98
CA PRO A 96 -0.20 -2.88 7.17
C PRO A 96 0.82 -2.71 8.30
N LEU A 97 1.63 -3.74 8.57
CA LEU A 97 2.63 -3.67 9.65
C LEU A 97 3.61 -2.52 9.44
N ALA A 98 4.19 -2.39 8.24
CA ALA A 98 5.15 -1.33 7.94
C ALA A 98 4.51 0.07 8.04
N PHE A 99 3.27 0.21 7.55
CA PHE A 99 2.53 1.47 7.62
C PHE A 99 2.28 1.89 9.07
N PHE A 100 1.68 1.01 9.88
CA PHE A 100 1.33 1.31 11.27
C PHE A 100 2.56 1.36 12.19
N ALA A 101 3.60 0.58 11.90
CA ALA A 101 4.88 0.68 12.61
C ALA A 101 5.58 2.02 12.35
N GLY A 102 5.50 2.56 11.13
CA GLY A 102 6.02 3.90 10.83
C GLY A 102 5.31 4.99 11.66
N ILE A 103 3.99 4.92 11.76
CA ILE A 103 3.20 5.85 12.61
C ILE A 103 3.55 5.65 14.09
N GLY A 104 3.59 4.40 14.56
CA GLY A 104 3.95 4.08 15.93
C GLY A 104 5.36 4.57 16.30
N LEU A 105 6.32 4.41 15.39
CA LEU A 105 7.69 4.91 15.59
C LEU A 105 7.72 6.44 15.70
N ALA A 106 7.00 7.15 14.83
CA ALA A 106 6.92 8.62 14.91
C ALA A 106 6.31 9.09 16.24
N LEU A 107 5.24 8.43 16.71
CA LEU A 107 4.63 8.71 18.01
C LEU A 107 5.57 8.38 19.18
N ALA A 108 6.31 7.26 19.10
CA ALA A 108 7.29 6.88 20.12
C ALA A 108 8.46 7.88 20.19
N ILE A 109 8.98 8.33 19.06
CA ILE A 109 10.02 9.37 19.00
C ILE A 109 9.51 10.67 19.64
N ALA A 110 8.30 11.10 19.30
CA ALA A 110 7.70 12.29 19.91
C ALA A 110 7.52 12.13 21.43
N SER A 111 7.02 10.97 21.87
CA SER A 111 6.87 10.63 23.30
C SER A 111 8.21 10.72 24.05
N ILE A 112 9.26 10.10 23.52
CA ILE A 112 10.61 10.11 24.10
C ILE A 112 11.16 11.55 24.13
N GLY A 113 10.97 12.31 23.04
CA GLY A 113 11.37 13.71 22.96
C GLY A 113 10.79 14.56 24.10
N PHE A 114 9.50 14.38 24.41
CA PHE A 114 8.85 15.04 25.54
C PHE A 114 9.27 14.48 26.91
N ALA A 115 9.65 13.21 27.00
CA ALA A 115 10.11 12.58 28.24
C ALA A 115 11.50 13.06 28.69
N ILE A 116 12.42 13.33 27.76
CA ILE A 116 13.81 13.74 28.04
C ILE A 116 13.89 14.90 29.05
N PRO A 117 13.26 16.08 28.83
CA PRO A 117 13.39 17.19 29.77
C PRO A 117 12.77 16.87 31.15
N ILE A 118 11.75 16.01 31.19
CA ILE A 118 11.11 15.57 32.44
C ILE A 118 12.09 14.70 33.24
N PHE A 119 12.74 13.76 32.57
CA PHE A 119 13.71 12.86 33.18
C PHE A 119 14.93 13.61 33.73
N VAL A 120 15.46 14.59 32.97
CA VAL A 120 16.55 15.47 33.43
C VAL A 120 16.15 16.24 34.69
N THR A 121 14.98 16.89 34.68
CA THR A 121 14.48 17.66 35.84
C THR A 121 14.30 16.77 37.07
N TYR A 122 13.82 15.53 36.87
CA TYR A 122 13.66 14.55 37.93
C TYR A 122 14.99 14.10 38.53
N MET A 123 16.03 13.91 37.71
CA MET A 123 17.38 13.57 38.21
C MET A 123 18.02 14.69 39.02
N GLU A 124 17.77 15.95 38.66
CA GLU A 124 18.32 17.10 39.37
C GLU A 124 17.57 17.43 40.67
N THR A 125 16.24 17.28 40.68
CA THR A 125 15.37 17.82 41.75
C THR A 125 14.58 16.76 42.51
N GLY A 126 14.48 15.53 42.00
CA GLY A 126 13.60 14.48 42.52
C GLY A 126 12.10 14.73 42.31
N LEU A 127 11.72 15.83 41.66
CA LEU A 127 10.33 16.23 41.44
C LEU A 127 9.95 16.20 39.96
N VAL A 128 8.65 16.05 39.68
CA VAL A 128 8.07 16.10 38.34
C VAL A 128 7.13 17.30 38.23
N PRO A 129 7.66 18.52 38.04
CA PRO A 129 6.86 19.75 38.02
C PRO A 129 5.98 19.85 36.77
N ARG A 130 6.34 19.15 35.68
CA ARG A 130 5.63 19.20 34.39
C ARG A 130 4.69 17.99 34.20
N LEU A 131 3.71 17.84 35.08
CA LEU A 131 2.74 16.74 35.04
C LEU A 131 1.96 16.63 33.71
N PRO A 132 1.44 17.72 33.09
CA PRO A 132 0.72 17.59 31.83
C PRO A 132 1.56 17.00 30.69
N THR A 133 2.84 17.38 30.60
CA THR A 133 3.75 16.80 29.58
C THR A 133 4.13 15.36 29.89
N ALA A 134 4.16 14.95 31.17
CA ALA A 134 4.38 13.56 31.54
C ALA A 134 3.22 12.68 31.10
N ILE A 135 1.98 13.14 31.33
CA ILE A 135 0.75 12.46 30.89
C ILE A 135 0.67 12.41 29.36
N LEU A 136 1.02 13.51 28.67
CA LEU A 136 1.08 13.53 27.21
C LEU A 136 2.10 12.52 26.68
N SER A 137 3.29 12.48 27.25
CA SER A 137 4.35 11.55 26.84
C SER A 137 3.94 10.10 27.02
N THR A 138 3.36 9.74 28.17
CA THR A 138 2.85 8.37 28.39
C THR A 138 1.70 8.04 27.45
N GLY A 139 0.76 8.96 27.25
CA GLY A 139 -0.34 8.80 26.29
C GLY A 139 0.14 8.56 24.86
N LEU A 140 1.14 9.32 24.39
CA LEU A 140 1.76 9.12 23.08
C LEU A 140 2.44 7.75 22.96
N MET A 141 3.13 7.29 24.02
CA MET A 141 3.76 5.97 24.02
C MET A 141 2.72 4.83 23.98
N MET A 142 1.61 4.98 24.72
CA MET A 142 0.51 4.00 24.67
C MET A 142 -0.16 3.97 23.30
N LEU A 143 -0.38 5.12 22.66
CA LEU A 143 -0.89 5.17 21.29
C LEU A 143 0.09 4.56 20.29
N ALA A 144 1.39 4.78 20.47
CA ALA A 144 2.43 4.17 19.63
C ALA A 144 2.35 2.63 19.68
N SER A 145 2.31 2.05 20.89
CA SER A 145 2.26 0.59 21.07
C SER A 145 0.94 -0.01 20.55
N LEU A 146 -0.20 0.64 20.80
CA LEU A 146 -1.49 0.22 20.26
C LEU A 146 -1.51 0.22 18.74
N THR A 147 -0.93 1.26 18.12
CA THR A 147 -0.87 1.38 16.65
C THR A 147 -0.05 0.24 16.05
N VAL A 148 1.09 -0.10 16.64
CA VAL A 148 1.90 -1.27 16.21
C VAL A 148 1.12 -2.58 16.38
N GLY A 149 0.39 -2.74 17.50
CA GLY A 149 -0.47 -3.90 17.73
C GLY A 149 -1.55 -4.06 16.64
N VAL A 150 -2.22 -2.97 16.27
CA VAL A 150 -3.17 -2.95 15.14
C VAL A 150 -2.47 -3.35 13.83
N GLY A 151 -1.26 -2.86 13.59
CA GLY A 151 -0.44 -3.26 12.45
C GLY A 151 -0.18 -4.76 12.36
N LEU A 152 0.15 -5.42 13.48
CA LEU A 152 0.37 -6.87 13.56
C LEU A 152 -0.90 -7.68 13.28
N VAL A 153 -2.03 -7.27 13.84
CA VAL A 153 -3.32 -7.93 13.61
C VAL A 153 -3.70 -7.81 12.14
N LEU A 154 -3.57 -6.61 11.55
CA LEU A 154 -3.87 -6.40 10.14
C LEU A 154 -2.92 -7.16 9.21
N ASP A 155 -1.64 -7.32 9.56
CA ASP A 155 -0.70 -8.15 8.77
C ASP A 155 -1.18 -9.60 8.68
N THR A 156 -1.67 -10.14 9.80
CA THR A 156 -2.22 -11.50 9.85
C THR A 156 -3.46 -11.63 8.97
N VAL A 157 -4.36 -10.63 9.01
CA VAL A 157 -5.56 -10.60 8.16
C VAL A 157 -5.19 -10.48 6.68
N THR A 158 -4.21 -9.65 6.33
CA THR A 158 -3.75 -9.48 4.95
C THR A 158 -3.14 -10.77 4.41
N ARG A 159 -2.36 -11.50 5.20
CA ARG A 159 -1.85 -12.84 4.83
C ARG A 159 -2.98 -13.81 4.52
N GLY A 160 -3.99 -13.90 5.39
CA GLY A 160 -5.16 -14.76 5.16
C GLY A 160 -5.94 -14.38 3.90
N ARG A 161 -6.09 -13.08 3.61
CA ARG A 161 -6.73 -12.61 2.36
C ARG A 161 -5.91 -13.00 1.14
N ARG A 162 -4.57 -12.87 1.20
CA ARG A 162 -3.67 -13.25 0.11
C ARG A 162 -3.73 -14.74 -0.20
N GLU A 163 -3.73 -15.58 0.84
CA GLU A 163 -3.91 -17.03 0.70
C GLU A 163 -5.25 -17.37 0.04
N ALA A 164 -6.34 -16.74 0.48
CA ALA A 164 -7.67 -16.95 -0.11
C ALA A 164 -7.71 -16.54 -1.61
N LYS A 165 -7.12 -15.39 -1.96
CA LYS A 165 -6.98 -14.95 -3.37
C LYS A 165 -6.18 -15.96 -4.19
N LEU A 166 -5.08 -16.49 -3.65
CA LEU A 166 -4.23 -17.46 -4.35
C LEU A 166 -4.98 -18.79 -4.57
N LEU A 167 -5.69 -19.28 -3.55
CA LEU A 167 -6.53 -20.48 -3.68
C LEU A 167 -7.62 -20.29 -4.73
N ALA A 168 -8.27 -19.12 -4.77
CA ALA A 168 -9.26 -18.79 -5.81
C ALA A 168 -8.62 -18.74 -7.21
N TYR A 169 -7.42 -18.18 -7.35
CA TYR A 169 -6.65 -18.21 -8.59
C TYR A 169 -6.36 -19.64 -9.05
N LEU A 170 -5.86 -20.49 -8.15
CA LEU A 170 -5.52 -21.89 -8.42
C LEU A 170 -6.74 -22.79 -8.65
N ALA A 171 -7.92 -22.40 -8.20
CA ALA A 171 -9.17 -23.13 -8.44
C ALA A 171 -9.60 -23.09 -9.92
N HIS A 172 -9.10 -22.13 -10.70
CA HIS A 172 -9.36 -22.04 -12.13
C HIS A 172 -8.36 -22.89 -12.92
N ARG A 173 -8.85 -23.61 -13.95
CA ARG A 173 -8.01 -24.43 -14.82
C ARG A 173 -7.00 -23.61 -15.61
N ALA A 174 -5.84 -24.21 -15.87
CA ALA A 174 -4.77 -23.57 -16.62
C ALA A 174 -5.19 -23.34 -18.09
N PRO A 175 -4.73 -22.24 -18.73
CA PRO A 175 -4.93 -22.01 -20.14
C PRO A 175 -4.34 -23.17 -20.98
N GLY A 176 -5.17 -23.81 -21.81
CA GLY A 176 -4.74 -24.91 -22.69
C GLY A 176 -5.22 -26.31 -22.30
N GLU A 177 -5.72 -26.52 -21.07
CA GLU A 177 -6.27 -27.83 -20.65
C GLU A 177 -7.64 -28.16 -21.25
N GLU A 178 -8.37 -27.17 -21.77
CA GLU A 178 -9.70 -27.35 -22.36
C GLU A 178 -9.68 -28.06 -23.73
N ARG A 179 -8.54 -28.12 -24.41
CA ARG A 179 -8.44 -28.67 -25.79
C ARG A 179 -8.25 -30.18 -25.88
N ARG A 180 -8.21 -30.90 -24.76
CA ARG A 180 -8.17 -32.38 -24.75
C ARG A 180 -9.57 -32.95 -24.50
N ARG A 181 -10.45 -32.83 -25.49
CA ARG A 181 -11.66 -33.65 -25.61
C ARG A 181 -11.92 -33.95 -27.08
#